data_AF-Q08V42-F1
#
_entry.id   AF-Q08V42-F1
#
_cell.length_a   1.000
_cell.length_b   1.000
_cell.length_c   1.000
_cell.angle_alpha   90.00
_cell.angle_beta   90.00
_cell.angle_gamma   90.00
#
_symmetry.space_group_name_H-M   'P 1'
#
loop_
_entity.id
_entity.type
_entity.pdbx_description
1 polymer ?
#
loop_
_entity_poly.entity_id
_entity_poly.type
_entity_poly.pdbx_seq_one_letter_code
_entity_poly.pdbx_strand_id
1 'polypeptide(L)'
;MGISADLHGRRAALTLSVSLMCLGSLIIALCPTYQQIGVAAPGVLILARLLQGLSLGGEYGTSATYLSEVATSRHRGFYSSFQYVTLILGQLLATVTLLVLQRLVLTQEQLEAWGWRIPFVCGASLSVFGFYMRRNMAETEAFQAEAAKRPVRHPMRELLNHPREIALVVGLTLGGTIAFYTYTVYMQKFLVNSVGLSRDQATLISVASLFLYMLLQPVFGFVSDKVGRRPVLLWFGVMGTLCTVPLLTALTRTRDAWTAFLLVMAALVIVSGYTSINAVVKAELFPASIRALGVGLPYALTVSLFGGTAEYLGTWLKLSGHETWFFWYVTACILCSLLVYLFMRDTQREHRFAEAEHEAPRPRL
;
A
#
# COMPACT_ATOMS: atom_id res chain seq x y z
N MET A 1 0.02 13.33 10.13
CA MET A 1 1.05 13.77 9.16
C MET A 1 0.50 14.57 8.00
N GLY A 2 -0.67 14.21 7.42
CA GLY A 2 -1.31 15.03 6.37
C GLY A 2 -1.45 16.51 6.74
N ILE A 3 -1.93 16.81 7.96
CA ILE A 3 -1.97 18.18 8.49
C ILE A 3 -0.59 18.86 8.46
N SER A 4 0.47 18.16 8.87
CA SER A 4 1.83 18.72 8.83
C SER A 4 2.29 18.93 7.38
N ALA A 5 1.90 18.06 6.45
CA ALA A 5 2.22 18.19 5.05
C ALA A 5 1.50 19.37 4.39
N ASP A 6 0.28 19.65 4.83
CA ASP A 6 -0.55 20.74 4.31
C ASP A 6 -0.20 22.09 4.96
N LEU A 7 0.29 22.11 6.23
CA LEU A 7 0.66 23.34 6.93
C LEU A 7 2.16 23.71 6.83
N HIS A 8 3.05 22.72 6.86
CA HIS A 8 4.51 22.94 6.95
C HIS A 8 5.28 22.43 5.72
N GLY A 9 4.59 21.94 4.70
CA GLY A 9 5.17 21.43 3.46
C GLY A 9 5.39 19.91 3.44
N ARG A 10 5.48 19.37 2.22
CA ARG A 10 5.65 17.96 1.90
C ARG A 10 6.97 17.43 2.46
N ARG A 11 8.06 18.18 2.36
CA ARG A 11 9.37 17.78 2.89
C ARG A 11 9.35 17.58 4.41
N ALA A 12 8.71 18.50 5.15
CA ALA A 12 8.64 18.43 6.61
C ALA A 12 7.85 17.20 7.07
N ALA A 13 6.73 16.91 6.42
CA ALA A 13 5.93 15.73 6.72
C ALA A 13 6.64 14.42 6.38
N LEU A 14 7.32 14.36 5.23
CA LEU A 14 8.15 13.20 4.85
C LEU A 14 9.30 13.00 5.85
N THR A 15 9.95 14.06 6.31
CA THR A 15 11.01 13.96 7.32
C THR A 15 10.46 13.41 8.64
N LEU A 16 9.32 13.93 9.11
CA LEU A 16 8.65 13.44 10.32
C LEU A 16 8.25 11.96 10.20
N SER A 17 7.77 11.52 9.02
CA SER A 17 7.45 10.12 8.75
C SER A 17 8.65 9.22 8.98
N VAL A 18 9.76 9.48 8.31
CA VAL A 18 10.97 8.65 8.41
C VAL A 18 11.53 8.65 9.83
N SER A 19 11.46 9.77 10.55
CA SER A 19 11.87 9.83 11.95
C SER A 19 11.03 8.92 12.85
N LEU A 20 9.70 8.90 12.68
CA LEU A 20 8.83 8.00 13.45
C LEU A 20 9.03 6.53 13.08
N MET A 21 9.26 6.22 11.80
CA MET A 21 9.59 4.86 11.35
C MET A 21 10.91 4.37 11.96
N CYS A 22 11.94 5.23 11.97
CA CYS A 22 13.23 4.94 12.58
C CYS A 22 13.09 4.71 14.08
N LEU A 23 12.41 5.63 14.77
CA LEU A 23 12.16 5.54 16.22
C LEU A 23 11.41 4.27 16.59
N GLY A 24 10.33 3.94 15.87
CA GLY A 24 9.58 2.70 16.10
C GLY A 24 10.44 1.45 15.88
N SER A 25 11.29 1.44 14.85
CA SER A 25 12.20 0.33 14.57
C SER A 25 13.27 0.16 15.65
N LEU A 26 13.83 1.26 16.15
CA LEU A 26 14.79 1.26 17.25
C LEU A 26 14.15 0.82 18.57
N ILE A 27 12.93 1.26 18.87
CA ILE A 27 12.19 0.82 20.06
C ILE A 27 12.01 -0.70 20.01
N ILE A 28 11.63 -1.28 18.87
CA ILE A 28 11.49 -2.73 18.73
C ILE A 28 12.85 -3.43 18.86
N ALA A 29 13.89 -2.92 18.19
CA ALA A 29 15.23 -3.50 18.23
C ALA A 29 15.85 -3.49 19.64
N LEU A 30 15.53 -2.49 20.46
CA LEU A 30 16.04 -2.33 21.83
C LEU A 30 15.08 -2.88 22.90
N CYS A 31 13.84 -3.24 22.55
CA CYS A 31 12.83 -3.70 23.50
C CYS A 31 13.33 -4.88 24.34
N PRO A 32 13.32 -4.80 25.68
CA PRO A 32 13.62 -5.93 26.55
C PRO A 32 12.66 -7.10 26.32
N THR A 33 13.09 -8.33 26.63
CA THR A 33 12.24 -9.51 26.45
C THR A 33 11.11 -9.56 27.49
N TYR A 34 10.09 -10.38 27.22
CA TYR A 34 9.00 -10.61 28.16
C TYR A 34 9.49 -11.09 29.54
N GLN A 35 10.58 -11.86 29.58
CA GLN A 35 11.18 -12.31 30.84
C GLN A 35 11.74 -11.16 31.68
N GLN A 36 12.15 -10.05 31.05
CA GLN A 36 12.79 -8.92 31.74
C GLN A 36 11.78 -7.89 32.26
N ILE A 37 10.73 -7.60 31.48
CA ILE A 37 9.77 -6.52 31.78
C ILE A 37 8.30 -6.96 31.79
N GLY A 38 8.03 -8.26 31.65
CA GLY A 38 6.69 -8.83 31.69
C GLY A 38 5.76 -8.23 30.63
N VAL A 39 4.53 -7.90 31.05
CA VAL A 39 3.46 -7.35 30.20
C VAL A 39 3.82 -6.00 29.59
N ALA A 40 4.81 -5.28 30.13
CA ALA A 40 5.28 -4.03 29.52
C ALA A 40 5.91 -4.25 28.14
N ALA A 41 6.51 -5.42 27.86
CA ALA A 41 7.10 -5.73 26.55
C ALA A 41 6.10 -5.64 25.39
N PRO A 42 4.97 -6.38 25.40
CA PRO A 42 3.95 -6.22 24.36
C PRO A 42 3.36 -4.80 24.32
N GLY A 43 3.25 -4.09 25.45
CA GLY A 43 2.84 -2.68 25.46
C GLY A 43 3.80 -1.76 24.68
N VAL A 44 5.11 -1.93 24.89
CA VAL A 44 6.16 -1.21 24.14
C VAL A 44 6.13 -1.57 22.65
N LEU A 45 5.93 -2.84 22.31
CA LEU A 45 5.80 -3.29 20.92
C LEU A 45 4.56 -2.70 20.24
N ILE A 46 3.44 -2.61 20.95
CA ILE A 46 2.22 -1.97 20.44
C ILE A 46 2.49 -0.49 20.19
N LEU A 47 3.09 0.23 21.14
CA LEU A 47 3.43 1.64 20.98
C LEU A 47 4.34 1.85 19.76
N ALA A 48 5.39 1.03 19.62
CA ALA A 48 6.29 1.10 18.48
C ALA A 48 5.57 0.84 17.15
N ARG A 49 4.65 -0.12 17.11
CA ARG A 49 3.83 -0.41 15.93
C ARG A 49 2.86 0.72 15.60
N LEU A 50 2.29 1.40 16.60
CA LEU A 50 1.46 2.59 16.38
C LEU A 50 2.29 3.73 15.75
N LEU A 51 3.52 3.95 16.21
CA LEU A 51 4.42 4.94 15.61
C LEU A 51 4.75 4.61 14.14
N GLN A 52 5.09 3.36 13.84
CA GLN A 52 5.36 2.91 12.47
C GLN A 52 4.12 3.00 11.57
N GLY A 53 2.94 2.66 12.09
CA GLY A 53 1.67 2.76 11.36
C GLY A 53 1.30 4.20 11.02
N LEU A 54 1.48 5.13 11.98
CA LEU A 54 1.27 6.57 11.77
C LEU A 54 2.22 7.15 10.71
N SER A 55 3.49 6.70 10.70
CA SER A 55 4.46 7.04 9.66
C SER A 55 3.97 6.56 8.29
N LEU A 56 3.66 5.27 8.14
CA LEU A 56 3.29 4.68 6.86
C LEU A 56 2.03 5.30 6.25
N GLY A 57 1.01 5.57 7.07
CA GLY A 57 -0.22 6.26 6.63
C GLY A 57 0.03 7.70 6.18
N GLY A 58 0.94 8.40 6.85
CA GLY A 58 1.36 9.76 6.49
C GLY A 58 2.20 9.84 5.22
N GLU A 59 3.10 8.87 5.06
CA GLU A 59 4.01 8.77 3.92
C GLU A 59 3.30 8.45 2.62
N TYR A 60 2.27 7.60 2.67
CA TYR A 60 1.53 7.21 1.48
C TYR A 60 0.87 8.41 0.80
N GLY A 61 0.09 9.22 1.54
CA GLY A 61 -0.63 10.37 0.98
C GLY A 61 0.32 11.46 0.47
N THR A 62 1.43 11.70 1.18
CA THR A 62 2.43 12.70 0.79
C THR A 62 3.24 12.25 -0.43
N SER A 63 3.64 10.98 -0.50
CA SER A 63 4.38 10.42 -1.64
C SER A 63 3.51 10.33 -2.89
N ALA A 64 2.26 9.88 -2.74
CA ALA A 64 1.29 9.86 -3.85
C ALA A 64 1.07 11.26 -4.43
N THR A 65 0.92 12.25 -3.55
CA THR A 65 0.77 13.66 -3.96
C THR A 65 2.03 14.17 -4.66
N TYR A 66 3.21 13.97 -4.07
CA TYR A 66 4.49 14.40 -4.64
C TYR A 66 4.74 13.78 -6.02
N LEU A 67 4.56 12.46 -6.16
CA LEU A 67 4.69 11.77 -7.45
C LEU A 67 3.71 12.29 -8.48
N SER A 68 2.47 12.59 -8.08
CA SER A 68 1.48 13.15 -8.98
C SER A 68 1.85 14.57 -9.46
N GLU A 69 2.51 15.37 -8.61
CA GLU A 69 2.90 16.75 -8.91
C GLU A 69 4.18 16.84 -9.75
N VAL A 70 5.11 15.88 -9.59
CA VAL A 70 6.40 15.86 -10.32
C VAL A 70 6.33 15.07 -11.63
N ALA A 71 5.40 14.13 -11.77
CA ALA A 71 5.29 13.31 -12.98
C ALA A 71 4.76 14.09 -14.18
N THR A 72 5.45 13.96 -15.33
CA THR A 72 4.98 14.49 -16.63
C THR A 72 3.63 13.88 -17.00
N SER A 73 2.71 14.69 -17.55
CA SER A 73 1.29 14.33 -17.74
C SER A 73 1.05 13.00 -18.48
N ARG A 74 1.97 12.67 -19.39
CA ARG A 74 1.91 11.49 -20.27
C ARG A 74 2.27 10.16 -19.58
N HIS A 75 3.03 10.15 -18.48
CA HIS A 75 3.58 8.91 -17.87
C HIS A 75 3.29 8.76 -16.37
N ARG A 76 2.23 9.42 -15.87
CA ARG A 76 1.90 9.44 -14.43
C ARG A 76 1.65 8.05 -13.85
N GLY A 77 1.00 7.15 -14.60
CA GLY A 77 0.74 5.77 -14.18
C GLY A 77 2.03 4.96 -14.04
N PHE A 78 2.93 5.06 -15.01
CA PHE A 78 4.24 4.43 -14.95
C PHE A 78 5.05 4.87 -13.72
N TYR A 79 5.18 6.18 -13.48
CA TYR A 79 5.92 6.69 -12.31
C TYR A 79 5.25 6.32 -10.98
N SER A 80 3.92 6.38 -10.91
CA SER A 80 3.19 6.03 -9.70
C SER A 80 3.34 4.55 -9.33
N SER A 81 3.50 3.66 -10.32
CA SER A 81 3.66 2.22 -10.07
C SER A 81 4.91 1.88 -9.25
N PHE A 82 5.95 2.72 -9.33
CA PHE A 82 7.18 2.53 -8.55
C PHE A 82 6.95 2.59 -7.05
N GLN A 83 5.89 3.26 -6.59
CA GLN A 83 5.51 3.23 -5.18
C GLN A 83 5.18 1.81 -4.69
N TYR A 84 4.52 0.99 -5.52
CA TYR A 84 4.27 -0.40 -5.15
C TYR A 84 5.49 -1.28 -5.39
N VAL A 85 6.33 -0.97 -6.37
CA VAL A 85 7.63 -1.64 -6.54
C VAL A 85 8.46 -1.53 -5.25
N THR A 86 8.57 -0.34 -4.66
CA THR A 86 9.36 -0.14 -3.43
C THR A 86 8.73 -0.82 -2.22
N LEU A 87 7.39 -0.83 -2.10
CA LEU A 87 6.69 -1.57 -1.04
C LEU A 87 6.95 -3.07 -1.12
N ILE A 88 6.81 -3.67 -2.30
CA ILE A 88 7.02 -5.11 -2.52
C ILE A 88 8.50 -5.45 -2.36
N LEU A 89 9.41 -4.60 -2.85
CA LEU A 89 10.85 -4.77 -2.66
C LEU A 89 11.22 -4.76 -1.18
N GLY A 90 10.65 -3.85 -0.38
CA GLY A 90 10.84 -3.83 1.07
C GLY A 90 10.37 -5.12 1.73
N GLN A 91 9.21 -5.65 1.33
CA GLN A 91 8.70 -6.93 1.80
C GLN A 91 9.64 -8.09 1.41
N LEU A 92 10.10 -8.13 0.15
CA LEU A 92 11.04 -9.15 -0.33
C LEU A 92 12.37 -9.10 0.41
N LEU A 93 12.95 -7.91 0.61
CA LEU A 93 14.19 -7.75 1.36
C LEU A 93 14.04 -8.22 2.81
N ALA A 94 12.90 -7.93 3.45
CA ALA A 94 12.61 -8.42 4.79
C ALA A 94 12.50 -9.96 4.83
N THR A 95 11.79 -10.57 3.87
CA THR A 95 11.65 -12.02 3.75
C THR A 95 12.98 -12.70 3.47
N VAL A 96 13.80 -12.15 2.56
CA VAL A 96 15.14 -12.67 2.25
C VAL A 96 16.06 -12.55 3.46
N THR A 97 16.03 -11.43 4.17
CA THR A 97 16.82 -11.24 5.41
C THR A 97 16.45 -12.30 6.44
N LEU A 98 15.15 -12.53 6.66
CA LEU A 98 14.68 -13.56 7.57
C LEU A 98 15.15 -14.96 7.15
N LEU A 99 15.08 -15.28 5.84
CA LEU A 99 15.49 -16.58 5.31
C LEU A 99 17.00 -16.81 5.47
N VAL A 100 17.82 -15.79 5.21
CA VAL A 100 19.28 -15.85 5.41
C VAL A 100 19.60 -16.07 6.88
N LEU A 101 18.95 -15.34 7.78
CA LEU A 101 19.15 -15.52 9.22
C LEU A 101 18.76 -16.94 9.67
N GLN A 102 17.62 -17.45 9.20
CA GLN A 102 17.12 -18.79 9.53
C GLN A 102 17.95 -19.94 8.97
N ARG A 103 18.56 -19.78 7.79
CA ARG A 103 19.20 -20.88 7.05
C ARG A 103 20.71 -20.88 7.11
N LEU A 104 21.34 -19.71 7.24
CA LEU A 104 22.79 -19.56 7.06
C LEU A 104 23.52 -19.03 8.30
N VAL A 105 22.83 -18.26 9.16
CA VAL A 105 23.51 -17.50 10.23
C VAL A 105 23.20 -18.01 11.62
N LEU A 106 21.92 -18.31 11.91
CA LEU A 106 21.46 -18.58 13.26
C LEU A 106 20.73 -19.92 13.36
N THR A 107 20.85 -20.57 14.52
CA THR A 107 19.95 -21.66 14.90
C THR A 107 18.57 -21.11 15.26
N GLN A 108 17.55 -21.98 15.29
CA GLN A 108 16.18 -21.57 15.65
C GLN A 108 16.13 -20.92 17.05
N GLU A 109 16.84 -21.49 18.03
CA GLU A 109 16.90 -20.95 19.40
C GLU A 109 17.53 -19.55 19.43
N GLN A 110 18.61 -19.33 18.68
CA GLN A 110 19.26 -18.01 18.61
C GLN A 110 18.37 -16.97 17.92
N LEU A 111 17.63 -17.38 16.89
CA LEU A 111 16.71 -16.50 16.19
C LEU A 111 15.57 -16.03 17.11
N GLU A 112 14.99 -16.95 17.88
CA GLU A 112 13.92 -16.66 18.84
C GLU A 112 14.43 -15.84 20.04
N ALA A 113 15.66 -16.09 20.49
CA ALA A 113 16.26 -15.36 21.61
C ALA A 113 16.58 -13.89 21.28
N TRP A 114 17.27 -13.64 20.15
CA TRP A 114 17.74 -12.29 19.82
C TRP A 114 17.81 -11.98 18.32
N GLY A 115 17.92 -12.99 17.46
CA GLY A 115 18.11 -12.79 16.01
C GLY A 115 16.98 -12.01 15.34
N TRP A 116 15.76 -12.08 15.87
CA TRP A 116 14.63 -11.27 15.43
C TRP A 116 14.86 -9.74 15.50
N ARG A 117 15.84 -9.27 16.28
CA ARG A 117 16.20 -7.83 16.37
C ARG A 117 16.92 -7.32 15.12
N ILE A 118 17.66 -8.18 14.42
CA ILE A 118 18.52 -7.80 13.28
C ILE A 118 17.73 -7.08 12.17
N PRO A 119 16.59 -7.60 11.67
CA PRO A 119 15.81 -6.90 10.65
C PRO A 119 15.36 -5.49 11.06
N PHE A 120 15.08 -5.28 12.35
CA PHE A 120 14.67 -3.96 12.86
C PHE A 120 15.83 -2.98 12.93
N VAL A 121 17.04 -3.45 13.28
CA VAL A 121 18.27 -2.63 13.20
C VAL A 121 18.53 -2.23 11.75
N CYS A 122 18.46 -3.18 10.81
CA CYS A 122 18.60 -2.87 9.38
C CYS A 122 17.57 -1.84 8.91
N GLY A 123 16.31 -1.98 9.31
CA GLY A 123 15.24 -1.02 9.01
C GLY A 123 15.49 0.38 9.59
N ALA A 124 16.00 0.46 10.82
CA ALA A 124 16.41 1.72 11.44
C ALA A 124 17.57 2.39 10.66
N SER A 125 18.61 1.62 10.28
CA SER A 125 19.73 2.13 9.48
C SER A 125 19.29 2.67 8.12
N LEU A 126 18.38 1.95 7.43
CA LEU A 126 17.79 2.41 6.17
C LEU A 126 16.95 3.68 6.35
N SER A 127 16.24 3.82 7.48
CA SER A 127 15.49 5.03 7.80
C SER A 127 16.42 6.23 8.01
N VAL A 128 17.57 6.06 8.67
CA VAL A 128 18.59 7.11 8.80
C VAL A 128 19.14 7.53 7.44
N PHE A 129 19.40 6.57 6.54
CA PHE A 129 19.81 6.88 5.17
C PHE A 129 18.71 7.66 4.41
N GLY A 130 17.44 7.27 4.59
CA GLY A 130 16.29 8.01 4.04
C GLY A 130 16.20 9.45 4.56
N PHE A 131 16.50 9.68 5.83
CA PHE A 131 16.59 11.03 6.42
C PHE A 131 17.70 11.85 5.76
N TYR A 132 18.87 11.26 5.54
CA TYR A 132 19.98 11.91 4.84
C TYR A 132 19.58 12.32 3.41
N MET A 133 18.93 11.44 2.65
CA MET A 133 18.46 11.76 1.30
C MET A 133 17.41 12.89 1.28
N ARG A 134 16.49 12.91 2.26
CA ARG A 134 15.42 13.92 2.35
C ARG A 134 15.93 15.32 2.70
N ARG A 135 17.18 15.47 3.15
CA ARG A 135 17.78 16.78 3.46
C ARG A 135 17.90 17.70 2.22
N ASN A 136 17.98 17.13 1.02
CA ASN A 136 18.18 17.89 -0.21
C ASN A 136 16.93 17.94 -1.10
N MET A 137 15.78 17.47 -0.61
CA MET A 137 14.54 17.50 -1.37
C MET A 137 14.02 18.95 -1.48
N ALA A 138 13.74 19.39 -2.71
CA ALA A 138 13.06 20.65 -2.97
C ALA A 138 11.55 20.51 -2.66
N GLU A 139 10.96 21.57 -2.13
CA GLU A 139 9.50 21.66 -1.95
C GLU A 139 8.84 21.86 -3.32
N THR A 140 7.64 21.33 -3.54
CA THR A 140 6.99 21.42 -4.86
C THR A 140 6.52 22.86 -5.14
N GLU A 141 6.71 23.33 -6.39
CA GLU A 141 6.26 24.66 -6.83
C GLU A 141 4.75 24.85 -6.65
N ALA A 142 3.98 23.77 -6.82
CA ALA A 142 2.54 23.75 -6.60
C ALA A 142 2.17 24.08 -5.14
N PHE A 143 2.89 23.51 -4.16
CA PHE A 143 2.68 23.83 -2.74
C PHE A 143 3.03 25.29 -2.45
N GLN A 144 4.15 25.80 -2.98
CA GLN A 144 4.56 27.19 -2.77
C GLN A 144 3.55 28.20 -3.36
N ALA A 145 3.05 27.93 -4.57
CA ALA A 145 2.10 28.80 -5.26
C ALA A 145 0.73 28.84 -4.58
N GLU A 146 0.30 27.73 -3.97
CA GLU A 146 -1.01 27.64 -3.30
C GLU A 146 -0.97 28.13 -1.84
N ALA A 147 0.12 27.86 -1.12
CA ALA A 147 0.37 28.41 0.23
C ALA A 147 0.37 29.95 0.22
N ALA A 148 0.82 30.57 -0.87
CA ALA A 148 0.78 32.01 -1.07
C ALA A 148 -0.64 32.56 -1.36
N LYS A 149 -1.57 31.73 -1.88
CA LYS A 149 -2.91 32.16 -2.32
C LYS A 149 -4.02 31.87 -1.31
N ARG A 150 -3.96 30.75 -0.57
CA ARG A 150 -4.99 30.35 0.40
C ARG A 150 -4.37 29.62 1.60
N PRO A 151 -4.07 30.32 2.71
CA PRO A 151 -3.60 29.67 3.93
C PRO A 151 -4.77 28.93 4.61
N VAL A 152 -4.83 27.60 4.45
CA VAL A 152 -5.82 26.76 5.14
C VAL A 152 -5.42 26.63 6.60
N ARG A 153 -6.09 27.38 7.49
CA ARG A 153 -5.80 27.35 8.94
C ARG A 153 -6.34 26.09 9.66
N HIS A 154 -7.37 25.45 9.11
CA HIS A 154 -7.99 24.26 9.70
C HIS A 154 -8.24 23.14 8.68
N PRO A 155 -7.18 22.40 8.26
CA PRO A 155 -7.27 21.38 7.20
C PRO A 155 -8.29 20.26 7.50
N MET A 156 -8.44 19.88 8.77
CA MET A 156 -9.40 18.82 9.16
C MET A 156 -10.85 19.27 8.97
N ARG A 157 -11.17 20.52 9.33
CA ARG A 157 -12.53 21.06 9.18
C ARG A 157 -12.88 21.22 7.70
N GLU A 158 -11.91 21.64 6.89
CA GLU A 158 -12.06 21.74 5.45
C GLU A 158 -12.29 20.37 4.81
N LEU A 159 -11.53 19.34 5.23
CA LEU A 159 -11.73 17.96 4.75
C LEU A 159 -13.15 17.46 5.02
N LEU A 160 -13.74 17.79 6.18
CA LEU A 160 -15.12 17.38 6.51
C LEU A 160 -16.18 18.00 5.59
N ASN A 161 -15.85 19.06 4.85
CA ASN A 161 -16.73 19.62 3.81
C ASN A 161 -16.74 18.79 2.51
N HIS A 162 -15.89 17.77 2.39
CA HIS A 162 -15.76 16.88 1.23
C HIS A 162 -16.13 15.40 1.54
N PRO A 163 -17.33 15.12 2.08
CA PRO A 163 -17.70 13.77 2.49
C PRO A 163 -17.84 12.79 1.30
N ARG A 164 -18.19 13.31 0.11
CA ARG A 164 -18.33 12.47 -1.10
C ARG A 164 -16.96 11.98 -1.58
N GLU A 165 -15.97 12.84 -1.59
CA GLU A 165 -14.60 12.56 -2.00
C GLU A 165 -13.92 11.61 -1.00
N ILE A 166 -14.17 11.79 0.30
CA ILE A 166 -13.75 10.83 1.34
C ILE A 166 -14.36 9.45 1.09
N ALA A 167 -15.67 9.38 0.84
CA ALA A 167 -16.36 8.12 0.56
C ALA A 167 -15.83 7.46 -0.71
N LEU A 168 -15.51 8.23 -1.74
CA LEU A 168 -14.84 7.74 -2.95
C LEU A 168 -13.46 7.16 -2.62
N VAL A 169 -12.61 7.84 -1.85
CA VAL A 169 -11.29 7.28 -1.47
C VAL A 169 -11.45 5.96 -0.71
N VAL A 170 -12.38 5.89 0.25
CA VAL A 170 -12.66 4.65 1.00
C VAL A 170 -13.12 3.55 0.06
N GLY A 171 -14.11 3.83 -0.78
CA GLY A 171 -14.65 2.89 -1.75
C GLY A 171 -13.63 2.40 -2.79
N LEU A 172 -12.78 3.30 -3.30
CA LEU A 172 -11.67 2.95 -4.20
C LEU A 172 -10.64 2.06 -3.50
N THR A 173 -10.37 2.30 -2.21
CA THR A 173 -9.33 1.61 -1.43
C THR A 173 -9.75 0.23 -0.95
N LEU A 174 -11.02 0.09 -0.58
CA LEU A 174 -11.57 -1.07 0.13
C LEU A 174 -11.20 -2.41 -0.50
N GLY A 175 -11.68 -2.66 -1.73
CA GLY A 175 -11.48 -3.89 -2.47
C GLY A 175 -10.03 -4.13 -2.85
N GLY A 176 -9.34 -3.09 -3.28
CA GLY A 176 -7.94 -3.20 -3.67
C GLY A 176 -7.00 -3.50 -2.49
N THR A 177 -7.26 -2.93 -1.32
CA THR A 177 -6.43 -3.19 -0.12
C THR A 177 -6.68 -4.59 0.42
N ILE A 178 -7.93 -5.03 0.53
CA ILE A 178 -8.21 -6.37 1.05
C ILE A 178 -7.64 -7.44 0.11
N ALA A 179 -7.74 -7.24 -1.20
CA ALA A 179 -7.15 -8.14 -2.18
C ALA A 179 -5.62 -8.14 -2.06
N PHE A 180 -4.98 -6.97 -1.98
CA PHE A 180 -3.54 -6.87 -1.79
C PHE A 180 -3.07 -7.66 -0.56
N TYR A 181 -3.60 -7.39 0.63
CA TYR A 181 -3.18 -8.09 1.86
C TYR A 181 -3.52 -9.59 1.84
N THR A 182 -4.62 -9.98 1.18
CA THR A 182 -4.98 -11.39 1.01
C THR A 182 -3.93 -12.14 0.19
N TYR A 183 -3.53 -11.58 -0.96
CA TYR A 183 -2.65 -12.25 -1.91
C TYR A 183 -1.15 -12.06 -1.62
N THR A 184 -0.74 -11.03 -0.86
CA THR A 184 0.68 -10.74 -0.58
C THR A 184 1.12 -11.09 0.84
N VAL A 185 0.25 -10.96 1.84
CA VAL A 185 0.61 -11.17 3.25
C VAL A 185 0.02 -12.48 3.76
N TYR A 186 -1.31 -12.64 3.66
CA TYR A 186 -1.99 -13.83 4.16
C TYR A 186 -1.71 -15.09 3.33
N MET A 187 -1.45 -14.93 2.03
CA MET A 187 -1.30 -16.05 1.08
C MET A 187 -0.28 -17.10 1.52
N GLN A 188 0.87 -16.70 2.08
CA GLN A 188 1.87 -17.66 2.55
C GLN A 188 1.30 -18.57 3.65
N LYS A 189 0.56 -18.01 4.61
CA LYS A 189 -0.11 -18.78 5.66
C LYS A 189 -1.24 -19.64 5.10
N PHE A 190 -1.97 -19.14 4.10
CA PHE A 190 -3.02 -19.88 3.42
C PHE A 190 -2.46 -21.12 2.69
N LEU A 191 -1.33 -20.99 1.98
CA LEU A 191 -0.66 -22.11 1.32
C LEU A 191 -0.21 -23.21 2.30
N VAL A 192 0.30 -22.83 3.47
CA VAL A 192 0.71 -23.80 4.50
C VAL A 192 -0.51 -24.42 5.17
N ASN A 193 -1.40 -23.58 5.71
CA ASN A 193 -2.45 -24.07 6.59
C ASN A 193 -3.61 -24.70 5.80
N SER A 194 -3.97 -24.16 4.63
CA SER A 194 -5.20 -24.50 3.88
C SER A 194 -4.93 -25.44 2.73
N VAL A 195 -3.90 -25.14 1.95
CA VAL A 195 -3.49 -25.98 0.83
C VAL A 195 -2.67 -27.19 1.32
N GLY A 196 -2.01 -27.06 2.48
CA GLY A 196 -1.18 -28.11 3.07
C GLY A 196 0.16 -28.31 2.37
N LEU A 197 0.67 -27.26 1.70
CA LEU A 197 2.03 -27.25 1.18
C LEU A 197 3.04 -27.15 2.33
N SER A 198 4.24 -27.66 2.09
CA SER A 198 5.34 -27.45 3.04
C SER A 198 5.66 -25.96 3.21
N ARG A 199 6.20 -25.58 4.37
CA ARG A 199 6.62 -24.20 4.65
C ARG A 199 7.62 -23.69 3.61
N ASP A 200 8.49 -24.56 3.13
CA ASP A 200 9.51 -24.22 2.13
C ASP A 200 8.90 -23.95 0.76
N GLN A 201 7.97 -24.80 0.31
CA GLN A 201 7.22 -24.57 -0.93
C GLN A 201 6.40 -23.28 -0.84
N ALA A 202 5.66 -23.06 0.24
CA ALA A 202 4.86 -21.86 0.42
C ALA A 202 5.71 -20.58 0.43
N THR A 203 6.89 -20.63 1.06
CA THR A 203 7.84 -19.51 1.08
C THR A 203 8.40 -19.24 -0.31
N LEU A 204 8.82 -20.28 -1.03
CA LEU A 204 9.35 -20.15 -2.39
C LEU A 204 8.31 -19.58 -3.35
N ILE A 205 7.07 -20.10 -3.30
CA ILE A 205 5.94 -19.59 -4.10
C ILE A 205 5.73 -18.11 -3.81
N SER A 206 5.65 -17.73 -2.53
CA SER A 206 5.39 -16.34 -2.12
C SER A 206 6.51 -15.39 -2.56
N VAL A 207 7.79 -15.78 -2.38
CA VAL A 207 8.94 -14.96 -2.82
C VAL A 207 8.95 -14.82 -4.34
N ALA A 208 8.81 -15.92 -5.07
CA ALA A 208 8.81 -15.91 -6.54
C ALA A 208 7.63 -15.07 -7.08
N SER A 209 6.43 -15.24 -6.49
CA SER A 209 5.24 -14.52 -6.94
C SER A 209 5.33 -13.03 -6.64
N LEU A 210 5.83 -12.64 -5.46
CA LEU A 210 6.05 -11.23 -5.12
C LEU A 210 7.13 -10.59 -5.99
N PHE A 211 8.20 -11.32 -6.32
CA PHE A 211 9.24 -10.82 -7.22
C PHE A 211 8.68 -10.52 -8.62
N LEU A 212 7.92 -11.45 -9.21
CA LEU A 212 7.28 -11.19 -10.51
C LEU A 212 6.22 -10.09 -10.42
N TYR A 213 5.43 -10.08 -9.35
CA TYR A 213 4.41 -9.06 -9.10
C TYR A 213 5.01 -7.64 -9.00
N MET A 214 6.20 -7.51 -8.41
CA MET A 214 6.97 -6.26 -8.39
C MET A 214 7.31 -5.80 -9.82
N LEU A 215 7.80 -6.70 -10.67
CA LEU A 215 8.16 -6.40 -12.06
C LEU A 215 6.94 -6.09 -12.93
N LEU A 216 5.76 -6.61 -12.57
CA LEU A 216 4.50 -6.33 -13.28
C LEU A 216 3.95 -4.92 -12.99
N GLN A 217 4.28 -4.29 -11.86
CA GLN A 217 3.71 -2.97 -11.51
C GLN A 217 3.98 -1.90 -12.58
N PRO A 218 5.23 -1.71 -13.09
CA PRO A 218 5.49 -0.73 -14.14
C PRO A 218 4.81 -1.04 -15.47
N VAL A 219 4.63 -2.34 -15.79
CA VAL A 219 3.93 -2.77 -17.00
C VAL A 219 2.46 -2.35 -16.93
N PHE A 220 1.78 -2.62 -15.81
CA PHE A 220 0.40 -2.19 -15.62
C PHE A 220 0.26 -0.67 -15.53
N GLY A 221 1.22 0.02 -14.91
CA GLY A 221 1.28 1.49 -14.90
C GLY A 221 1.36 2.07 -16.32
N PHE A 222 2.18 1.48 -17.19
CA PHE A 222 2.28 1.87 -18.59
C PHE A 222 1.02 1.55 -19.41
N VAL A 223 0.40 0.38 -19.18
CA VAL A 223 -0.88 0.02 -19.82
C VAL A 223 -1.97 1.02 -19.42
N SER A 224 -2.02 1.42 -18.16
CA SER A 224 -2.92 2.46 -17.66
C SER A 224 -2.74 3.81 -18.34
N ASP A 225 -1.49 4.20 -18.62
CA ASP A 225 -1.23 5.44 -19.35
C ASP A 225 -1.75 5.41 -20.79
N LYS A 226 -1.75 4.23 -21.44
CA LYS A 226 -2.26 4.04 -22.80
C LYS A 226 -3.77 3.86 -22.90
N VAL A 227 -4.34 2.97 -22.09
CA VAL A 227 -5.74 2.53 -22.15
C VAL A 227 -6.65 3.40 -21.27
N GLY A 228 -6.07 3.99 -20.23
CA GLY A 228 -6.75 4.84 -19.26
C GLY A 228 -6.96 4.16 -17.91
N ARG A 229 -7.13 4.99 -16.88
CA ARG A 229 -7.17 4.56 -15.47
C ARG A 229 -8.46 3.80 -15.16
N ARG A 230 -9.61 4.32 -15.61
CA ARG A 230 -10.93 3.72 -15.36
C ARG A 230 -11.08 2.32 -15.97
N PRO A 231 -10.71 2.05 -17.24
CA PRO A 231 -10.76 0.70 -17.79
C PRO A 231 -9.94 -0.33 -17.00
N VAL A 232 -8.76 0.05 -16.51
CA VAL A 232 -7.91 -0.87 -15.74
C VAL A 232 -8.47 -1.13 -14.34
N LEU A 233 -9.05 -0.12 -13.67
CA LEU A 233 -9.77 -0.30 -12.41
C LEU A 233 -11.02 -1.17 -12.58
N LEU A 234 -11.78 -0.98 -13.66
CA LEU A 234 -12.93 -1.83 -13.99
C LEU A 234 -12.49 -3.27 -14.27
N TRP A 235 -11.38 -3.46 -14.98
CA TRP A 235 -10.82 -4.80 -15.19
C TRP A 235 -10.47 -5.49 -13.87
N PHE A 236 -9.79 -4.79 -12.95
CA PHE A 236 -9.54 -5.30 -11.61
C PHE A 236 -10.84 -5.62 -10.87
N GLY A 237 -11.83 -4.72 -10.88
CA GLY A 237 -13.10 -4.94 -10.18
C GLY A 237 -13.86 -6.15 -10.72
N VAL A 238 -14.00 -6.27 -12.04
CA VAL A 238 -14.72 -7.39 -12.68
C VAL A 238 -13.97 -8.70 -12.48
N MET A 239 -12.68 -8.76 -12.82
CA MET A 239 -11.90 -9.99 -12.67
C MET A 239 -11.73 -10.36 -11.18
N GLY A 240 -11.53 -9.38 -10.31
CA GLY A 240 -11.41 -9.61 -8.87
C GLY A 240 -12.71 -10.15 -8.27
N THR A 241 -13.87 -9.63 -8.65
CA THR A 241 -15.15 -10.15 -8.17
C THR A 241 -15.43 -11.56 -8.73
N LEU A 242 -15.19 -11.80 -10.03
CA LEU A 242 -15.52 -13.09 -10.65
C LEU A 242 -14.53 -14.20 -10.28
N CYS A 243 -13.24 -13.87 -10.14
CA CYS A 243 -12.19 -14.87 -10.02
C CYS A 243 -11.74 -15.12 -8.58
N THR A 244 -12.01 -14.25 -7.59
CA THR A 244 -11.52 -14.44 -6.21
C THR A 244 -11.97 -15.78 -5.59
N VAL A 245 -13.29 -16.06 -5.59
CA VAL A 245 -13.80 -17.32 -5.04
C VAL A 245 -13.29 -18.54 -5.83
N PRO A 246 -13.37 -18.59 -7.17
CA PRO A 246 -12.79 -19.69 -7.94
C PRO A 246 -11.30 -19.90 -7.69
N LEU A 247 -10.49 -18.84 -7.64
CA LEU A 247 -9.04 -18.93 -7.44
C LEU A 247 -8.69 -19.47 -6.06
N LEU A 248 -9.29 -18.93 -4.99
CA LEU A 248 -9.04 -19.41 -3.63
C LEU A 248 -9.56 -20.83 -3.43
N THR A 249 -10.69 -21.19 -4.04
CA THR A 249 -11.22 -22.57 -4.01
C THR A 249 -10.37 -23.54 -4.82
N ALA A 250 -9.82 -23.11 -5.96
CA ALA A 250 -8.89 -23.93 -6.74
C ALA A 250 -7.58 -24.14 -5.97
N LEU A 251 -7.10 -23.12 -5.27
CA LEU A 251 -5.93 -23.21 -4.41
C LEU A 251 -6.12 -24.24 -3.28
N THR A 252 -7.28 -24.31 -2.62
CA THR A 252 -7.49 -25.34 -1.57
C THR A 252 -7.50 -26.77 -2.09
N ARG A 253 -7.78 -26.96 -3.39
CA ARG A 253 -7.82 -28.29 -4.03
C ARG A 253 -6.47 -28.73 -4.59
N THR A 254 -5.60 -27.79 -4.97
CA THR A 254 -4.29 -28.16 -5.50
C THR A 254 -3.37 -28.66 -4.40
N ARG A 255 -2.53 -29.65 -4.69
CA ARG A 255 -1.38 -30.04 -3.85
C ARG A 255 -0.06 -29.85 -4.57
N ASP A 256 -0.12 -29.42 -5.82
CA ASP A 256 1.04 -29.16 -6.66
C ASP A 256 1.51 -27.70 -6.50
N ALA A 257 2.80 -27.54 -6.22
CA ALA A 257 3.42 -26.26 -5.96
C ALA A 257 3.42 -25.36 -7.21
N TRP A 258 3.58 -25.93 -8.41
CA TRP A 258 3.58 -25.17 -9.66
C TRP A 258 2.18 -24.62 -9.97
N THR A 259 1.15 -25.46 -9.84
CA THR A 259 -0.24 -25.03 -9.99
C THR A 259 -0.60 -23.96 -8.96
N ALA A 260 -0.18 -24.10 -7.70
CA ALA A 260 -0.39 -23.08 -6.68
C ALA A 260 0.28 -21.75 -7.05
N PHE A 261 1.52 -21.80 -7.54
CA PHE A 261 2.22 -20.60 -8.02
C PHE A 261 1.48 -19.90 -9.16
N LEU A 262 1.00 -20.63 -10.16
CA LEU A 262 0.23 -20.06 -11.28
C LEU A 262 -1.08 -19.40 -10.82
N LEU A 263 -1.80 -20.02 -9.87
CA LEU A 263 -3.03 -19.46 -9.31
C LEU A 263 -2.78 -18.19 -8.50
N VAL A 264 -1.71 -18.18 -7.68
CA VAL A 264 -1.29 -16.98 -6.95
C VAL A 264 -0.87 -15.87 -7.92
N MET A 265 -0.12 -16.20 -8.97
CA MET A 265 0.26 -15.24 -10.00
C MET A 265 -0.95 -14.69 -10.75
N ALA A 266 -1.93 -15.52 -11.10
CA ALA A 266 -3.17 -15.06 -11.73
C ALA A 266 -3.91 -14.05 -10.83
N ALA A 267 -3.99 -14.31 -9.52
CA ALA A 267 -4.57 -13.37 -8.57
C ALA A 267 -3.78 -12.05 -8.49
N LEU A 268 -2.45 -12.11 -8.43
CA LEU A 268 -1.59 -10.93 -8.36
C LEU A 268 -1.62 -10.09 -9.66
N VAL A 269 -1.76 -10.74 -10.82
CA VAL A 269 -1.99 -10.06 -12.11
C VAL A 269 -3.31 -9.28 -12.05
N ILE A 270 -4.38 -9.87 -11.50
CA ILE A 270 -5.65 -9.16 -11.27
C ILE A 270 -5.46 -7.94 -10.36
N VAL A 271 -4.81 -8.13 -9.21
CA VAL A 271 -4.56 -7.05 -8.23
C VAL A 271 -3.71 -5.92 -8.82
N SER A 272 -2.82 -6.21 -9.77
CA SER A 272 -1.96 -5.22 -10.43
C SER A 272 -2.74 -4.10 -11.12
N GLY A 273 -3.97 -4.38 -11.57
CA GLY A 273 -4.86 -3.38 -12.15
C GLY A 273 -5.27 -2.28 -11.15
N TYR A 274 -5.31 -2.59 -9.86
CA TYR A 274 -5.55 -1.60 -8.82
C TYR A 274 -4.26 -0.93 -8.35
N THR A 275 -3.26 -1.72 -7.95
CA THR A 275 -2.08 -1.20 -7.25
C THR A 275 -1.24 -0.26 -8.09
N SER A 276 -1.15 -0.48 -9.40
CA SER A 276 -0.34 0.37 -10.29
C SER A 276 -0.89 1.80 -10.48
N ILE A 277 -2.17 2.06 -10.15
CA ILE A 277 -2.86 3.30 -10.55
C ILE A 277 -3.45 4.06 -9.35
N ASN A 278 -3.76 3.36 -8.27
CA ASN A 278 -4.54 3.84 -7.14
C ASN A 278 -4.06 5.17 -6.52
N ALA A 279 -2.74 5.40 -6.48
CA ALA A 279 -2.18 6.61 -5.89
C ALA A 279 -2.48 7.88 -6.74
N VAL A 280 -2.45 7.77 -8.06
CA VAL A 280 -2.74 8.89 -8.98
C VAL A 280 -4.20 9.31 -8.88
N VAL A 281 -5.11 8.34 -8.97
CA VAL A 281 -6.56 8.60 -8.99
C VAL A 281 -7.00 9.35 -7.74
N LYS A 282 -6.45 8.99 -6.57
CA LYS A 282 -6.81 9.64 -5.31
C LYS A 282 -6.26 11.06 -5.19
N ALA A 283 -5.05 11.29 -5.70
CA ALA A 283 -4.43 12.61 -5.66
C ALA A 283 -5.23 13.65 -6.48
N GLU A 284 -5.92 13.20 -7.53
CA GLU A 284 -6.74 14.07 -8.39
C GLU A 284 -8.10 14.47 -7.76
N LEU A 285 -8.56 13.78 -6.70
CA LEU A 285 -9.89 14.01 -6.09
C LEU A 285 -9.96 15.25 -5.19
N PHE A 286 -8.83 15.75 -4.70
CA PHE A 286 -8.79 16.84 -3.73
C PHE A 286 -8.01 18.05 -4.26
N PRO A 287 -8.44 19.28 -3.90
CA PRO A 287 -7.65 20.47 -4.14
C PRO A 287 -6.30 20.36 -3.40
N ALA A 288 -5.24 20.91 -3.99
CA ALA A 288 -3.87 20.68 -3.53
C ALA A 288 -3.64 21.10 -2.06
N SER A 289 -4.41 22.08 -1.57
CA SER A 289 -4.35 22.60 -0.20
C SER A 289 -4.74 21.61 0.91
N ILE A 290 -5.59 20.61 0.61
CA ILE A 290 -5.99 19.55 1.56
C ILE A 290 -5.70 18.15 1.03
N ARG A 291 -4.98 18.04 -0.09
CA ARG A 291 -4.79 16.78 -0.81
C ARG A 291 -4.06 15.72 0.00
N ALA A 292 -3.01 16.09 0.73
CA ALA A 292 -2.26 15.09 1.50
C ALA A 292 -3.08 14.56 2.68
N LEU A 293 -3.84 15.41 3.38
CA LEU A 293 -4.76 14.96 4.42
C LEU A 293 -5.95 14.17 3.84
N GLY A 294 -6.57 14.67 2.76
CA GLY A 294 -7.75 14.08 2.12
C GLY A 294 -7.48 12.72 1.49
N VAL A 295 -6.28 12.49 0.94
CA VAL A 295 -5.85 11.16 0.49
C VAL A 295 -5.40 10.31 1.67
N GLY A 296 -4.57 10.86 2.57
CA GLY A 296 -3.88 10.09 3.60
C GLY A 296 -4.81 9.53 4.68
N LEU A 297 -5.74 10.33 5.21
CA LEU A 297 -6.59 9.91 6.35
C LEU A 297 -7.59 8.80 5.95
N PRO A 298 -8.43 8.95 4.91
CA PRO A 298 -9.39 7.91 4.52
C PRO A 298 -8.68 6.64 4.04
N TYR A 299 -7.54 6.78 3.36
CA TYR A 299 -6.69 5.66 2.98
C TYR A 299 -6.21 4.89 4.22
N ALA A 300 -5.55 5.57 5.16
CA ALA A 300 -4.97 4.92 6.35
C ALA A 300 -6.04 4.21 7.19
N LEU A 301 -7.22 4.82 7.36
CA LEU A 301 -8.35 4.20 8.05
C LEU A 301 -8.83 2.94 7.33
N THR A 302 -9.01 3.02 6.00
CA THR A 302 -9.48 1.88 5.21
C THR A 302 -8.47 0.74 5.21
N VAL A 303 -7.18 1.04 5.04
CA VAL A 303 -6.11 0.04 5.09
C VAL A 303 -6.02 -0.60 6.47
N SER A 304 -6.14 0.18 7.55
CA SER A 304 -6.07 -0.36 8.91
C SER A 304 -7.25 -1.27 9.22
N LEU A 305 -8.47 -0.87 8.82
CA LEU A 305 -9.69 -1.61 9.13
C LEU A 305 -9.86 -2.87 8.29
N PHE A 306 -9.49 -2.84 7.00
CA PHE A 306 -9.72 -3.96 6.07
C PHE A 306 -8.43 -4.71 5.73
N GLY A 307 -7.35 -3.99 5.40
CA GLY A 307 -6.07 -4.62 5.06
C GLY A 307 -5.40 -5.25 6.27
N GLY A 308 -5.26 -4.49 7.36
CA GLY A 308 -4.60 -4.95 8.60
C GLY A 308 -5.33 -6.08 9.31
N THR A 309 -6.64 -6.22 9.12
CA THR A 309 -7.46 -7.28 9.75
C THR A 309 -7.66 -8.50 8.84
N ALA A 310 -7.27 -8.43 7.57
CA ALA A 310 -7.50 -9.48 6.58
C ALA A 310 -7.00 -10.86 7.03
N GLU A 311 -5.74 -10.91 7.45
CA GLU A 311 -5.08 -12.13 7.90
C GLU A 311 -5.73 -12.70 9.17
N TYR A 312 -6.08 -11.82 10.12
CA TYR A 312 -6.77 -12.22 11.35
C TYR A 312 -8.14 -12.82 11.03
N LEU A 313 -8.95 -12.14 10.21
CA LEU A 313 -10.28 -12.59 9.82
C LEU A 313 -10.21 -13.91 9.05
N GLY A 314 -9.30 -14.05 8.09
CA GLY A 314 -9.12 -15.29 7.33
C GLY A 314 -8.70 -16.45 8.22
N THR A 315 -7.79 -16.22 9.16
CA THR A 315 -7.37 -17.25 10.13
C THR A 315 -8.50 -17.62 11.08
N TRP A 316 -9.25 -16.64 11.59
CA TRP A 316 -10.38 -16.88 12.50
C TRP A 316 -11.51 -17.67 11.82
N LEU A 317 -11.95 -17.25 10.64
CA LEU A 317 -12.99 -17.94 9.87
C LEU A 317 -12.59 -19.38 9.56
N LYS A 318 -11.31 -19.60 9.27
CA LYS A 318 -10.77 -20.94 9.08
C LYS A 318 -10.86 -21.78 10.35
N LEU A 319 -10.41 -21.26 11.50
CA LEU A 319 -10.49 -21.96 12.78
C LEU A 319 -11.94 -22.26 13.18
N SER A 320 -12.88 -21.41 12.78
CA SER A 320 -14.32 -21.62 12.96
C SER A 320 -14.95 -22.58 11.95
N GLY A 321 -14.19 -23.17 11.02
CA GLY A 321 -14.70 -24.10 10.01
C GLY A 321 -15.42 -23.46 8.82
N HIS A 322 -15.41 -22.13 8.71
CA HIS A 322 -16.11 -21.34 7.69
C HIS A 322 -15.13 -20.57 6.77
N GLU A 323 -14.03 -21.21 6.37
CA GLU A 323 -12.98 -20.58 5.54
C GLU A 323 -13.51 -19.95 4.25
N THR A 324 -14.52 -20.55 3.62
CA THR A 324 -15.13 -20.03 2.38
C THR A 324 -15.81 -18.67 2.56
N TRP A 325 -16.23 -18.32 3.78
CA TRP A 325 -16.80 -16.99 4.05
C TRP A 325 -15.76 -15.88 3.86
N PHE A 326 -14.48 -16.19 4.10
CA PHE A 326 -13.41 -15.23 3.83
C PHE A 326 -13.30 -14.92 2.34
N PHE A 327 -13.50 -15.91 1.47
CA PHE A 327 -13.42 -15.73 0.02
C PHE A 327 -14.54 -14.82 -0.47
N TRP A 328 -15.75 -15.03 0.05
CA TRP A 328 -16.91 -14.18 -0.22
C TRP A 328 -16.76 -12.78 0.36
N TYR A 329 -16.16 -12.64 1.54
CA TYR A 329 -15.86 -11.34 2.14
C TYR A 329 -14.91 -10.51 1.26
N VAL A 330 -13.80 -11.10 0.80
CA VAL A 330 -12.87 -10.43 -0.12
C VAL A 330 -13.59 -10.03 -1.41
N THR A 331 -14.41 -10.94 -1.95
CA THR A 331 -15.21 -10.70 -3.16
C THR A 331 -16.22 -9.56 -2.99
N ALA A 332 -16.91 -9.50 -1.86
CA ALA A 332 -17.88 -8.44 -1.55
C ALA A 332 -17.20 -7.07 -1.45
N CYS A 333 -16.03 -7.00 -0.80
CA CYS A 333 -15.25 -5.77 -0.74
C CYS A 333 -14.77 -5.31 -2.13
N ILE A 334 -14.32 -6.24 -2.99
CA ILE A 334 -13.96 -5.91 -4.38
C ILE A 334 -15.19 -5.45 -5.17
N LEU A 335 -16.35 -6.09 -4.98
CA LEU A 335 -17.61 -5.68 -5.61
C LEU A 335 -18.03 -4.26 -5.18
N CYS A 336 -17.91 -3.92 -3.90
CA CYS A 336 -18.14 -2.56 -3.42
C CYS A 336 -17.25 -1.55 -4.15
N SER A 337 -15.96 -1.86 -4.34
CA SER A 337 -15.06 -1.01 -5.12
C SER A 337 -15.41 -0.95 -6.60
N LEU A 338 -15.83 -2.07 -7.21
CA LEU A 338 -16.30 -2.11 -8.59
C LEU A 338 -17.49 -1.18 -8.82
N LEU A 339 -18.47 -1.18 -7.90
CA LEU A 339 -19.59 -0.26 -7.96
C LEU A 339 -19.11 1.20 -7.97
N VAL A 340 -18.12 1.54 -7.16
CA VAL A 340 -17.52 2.88 -7.16
C VAL A 340 -16.81 3.20 -8.48
N TYR A 341 -16.08 2.26 -9.06
CA TYR A 341 -15.40 2.44 -10.36
C TYR A 341 -16.39 2.71 -11.51
N LEU A 342 -17.60 2.14 -11.46
CA LEU A 342 -18.64 2.36 -12.46
C LEU A 342 -19.13 3.82 -12.47
N PHE A 343 -19.30 4.42 -11.29
CA PHE A 343 -19.80 5.79 -11.12
C PHE A 343 -18.68 6.85 -11.13
N MET A 344 -17.41 6.45 -11.10
CA MET A 344 -16.29 7.36 -11.20
C MET A 344 -16.17 7.94 -12.61
N ARG A 345 -15.98 9.26 -12.71
CA ARG A 345 -15.70 9.96 -13.97
C ARG A 345 -14.28 9.68 -14.45
N ASP A 346 -14.07 9.73 -15.76
CA ASP A 346 -12.77 9.42 -16.37
C ASP A 346 -11.80 10.61 -16.22
N THR A 347 -10.96 10.57 -15.17
CA THR A 347 -10.02 11.66 -14.87
C THR A 347 -8.94 11.88 -15.94
N GLN A 348 -8.71 10.90 -16.82
CA GLN A 348 -7.76 11.06 -17.94
C GLN A 348 -8.24 12.03 -19.01
N ARG A 349 -9.55 12.05 -19.28
CA ARG A 349 -10.12 12.91 -20.32
C ARG A 349 -10.07 14.37 -19.90
N GLU A 350 -10.45 14.70 -18.68
CA GLU A 350 -10.47 16.07 -18.16
C GLU A 350 -9.06 16.71 -18.18
N HIS A 351 -8.01 15.97 -17.81
CA HIS A 351 -6.64 16.47 -17.88
C HIS A 351 -6.16 16.74 -19.32
N ARG A 352 -6.49 15.86 -20.28
CA ARG A 352 -6.17 16.10 -21.69
C ARG A 352 -6.90 17.31 -22.26
N PHE A 353 -8.15 17.56 -21.83
CA PHE A 353 -8.90 18.74 -22.24
C PHE A 353 -8.33 20.03 -21.61
N ALA A 354 -7.94 20.00 -20.33
CA ALA A 354 -7.33 21.13 -19.65
C ALA A 354 -5.93 21.50 -20.21
N GLU A 355 -5.12 20.51 -20.59
CA GLU A 355 -3.84 20.73 -21.28
C GLU A 355 -4.04 21.29 -22.69
N ALA A 356 -5.02 20.78 -23.44
CA ALA A 356 -5.34 21.29 -24.77
C ALA A 356 -5.88 22.74 -24.74
N GLU A 357 -6.59 23.15 -23.68
CA GLU A 357 -6.99 24.55 -23.46
C GLU A 357 -5.83 25.47 -23.10
N HIS A 358 -4.79 24.96 -22.40
CA HIS A 358 -3.59 25.73 -22.07
C HIS A 358 -2.60 25.86 -23.22
N GLU A 359 -2.55 24.86 -24.12
CA GLU A 359 -1.71 24.88 -25.33
C GLU A 359 -2.38 25.61 -26.52
N ALA A 360 -3.66 25.99 -26.42
CA ALA A 360 -4.32 26.80 -27.43
C ALA A 360 -3.62 28.17 -27.55
N PRO A 361 -3.11 28.56 -28.74
CA PRO A 361 -2.44 29.84 -28.90
C PRO A 361 -3.43 30.97 -28.58
N ARG A 362 -3.09 31.80 -27.58
CA ARG A 362 -3.87 33.00 -27.27
C ARG A 362 -4.00 33.82 -28.56
N PRO A 363 -5.20 34.28 -28.95
CA PRO A 363 -5.36 35.13 -30.12
C PRO A 363 -4.46 36.36 -29.92
N ARG A 364 -3.56 36.58 -30.88
CA ARG A 364 -2.76 37.81 -30.94
C ARG A 364 -3.77 38.94 -31.21
N LEU A 365 -4.01 39.76 -30.19
CA LEU A 365 -4.71 41.05 -30.32
C LEU A 365 -3.78 42.07 -30.97
#